data_AF-A0A945ZL55-F1
#
_entry.id   AF-A0A945ZL55-F1
#
_cell.length_a   1.000
_cell.length_b   1.000
_cell.length_c   1.000
_cell.angle_alpha   90.00
_cell.angle_beta   90.00
_cell.angle_gamma   90.00
#
_symmetry.space_group_name_H-M   'P 1'
#
loop_
_entity.id
_entity.type
_entity.pdbx_description
1 polymer ?
#
loop_
_entity_poly.entity_id
_entity_poly.type
_entity_poly.pdbx_seq_one_letter_code
_entity_poly.pdbx_strand_id
1 'polypeptide(L)'
;MVHKINILKFRLLWATLLCSTFLQAFDSIDLSTQDIYIKKGFEKGWVNQNPKSEDGWRHIAGDPSGERSLSIRRLKLSGVETHTFLSLKNPPAESFTFLIPIDLNESQISSPEALGLYLIGIAYNWEIFFNGVSIERKIFPITNGHL
;
A
#
# COMPACT_ATOMS: atom_id res chain seq x y z
N MET A 1 46.35 41.29 -4.08
CA MET A 1 45.62 40.43 -3.11
C MET A 1 44.09 40.47 -3.29
N VAL A 2 43.51 41.58 -3.77
CA VAL A 2 42.05 41.78 -3.94
C VAL A 2 41.40 40.89 -5.02
N HIS A 3 42.13 40.52 -6.08
CA HIS A 3 41.56 39.76 -7.22
C HIS A 3 41.21 38.30 -6.88
N LYS A 4 41.91 37.65 -5.94
CA LYS A 4 41.64 36.27 -5.51
C LYS A 4 40.35 36.13 -4.69
N ILE A 5 39.95 37.19 -3.98
CA ILE A 5 38.75 37.21 -3.11
C ILE A 5 37.46 37.17 -3.95
N ASN A 6 37.43 37.82 -5.12
CA ASN A 6 36.25 37.81 -6.00
C ASN A 6 36.01 36.46 -6.68
N ILE A 7 37.09 35.75 -7.07
CA ILE A 7 36.98 34.41 -7.68
C ILE A 7 36.49 33.38 -6.65
N LEU A 8 36.91 33.49 -5.39
CA LEU A 8 36.47 32.60 -4.32
C LEU A 8 34.98 32.80 -3.99
N LYS A 9 34.52 34.06 -3.92
CA LYS A 9 33.09 34.39 -3.71
C LYS A 9 32.21 33.90 -4.85
N PHE A 10 32.67 34.01 -6.11
CA PHE A 10 31.93 33.54 -7.28
C PHE A 10 31.81 32.01 -7.28
N ARG A 11 32.89 31.27 -6.96
CA ARG A 11 32.85 29.80 -6.84
C ARG A 11 31.93 29.30 -5.72
N LEU A 12 31.86 30.01 -4.60
CA LEU A 12 30.96 29.67 -3.49
C LEU A 12 29.48 29.86 -3.87
N LEU A 13 29.17 30.91 -4.64
CA LEU A 13 27.84 31.18 -5.19
C LEU A 13 27.39 30.09 -6.16
N TRP A 14 28.27 29.62 -7.04
CA TRP A 14 27.95 28.50 -7.94
C TRP A 14 27.79 27.17 -7.19
N ALA A 15 28.62 26.91 -6.17
CA ALA A 15 28.50 25.69 -5.36
C ALA A 15 27.19 25.65 -4.55
N THR A 16 26.70 26.78 -4.07
CA THR A 16 25.41 26.87 -3.35
C THR A 16 24.22 26.75 -4.31
N LEU A 17 24.30 27.33 -5.51
CA LEU A 17 23.26 27.19 -6.54
C LEU A 17 23.12 25.74 -7.05
N LEU A 18 24.25 25.03 -7.22
CA LEU A 18 24.29 23.61 -7.61
C LEU A 18 23.81 22.66 -6.50
N CYS A 19 23.90 23.07 -5.23
CA CYS A 19 23.45 22.27 -4.09
C CYS A 19 21.93 22.39 -3.86
N SER A 20 21.31 23.52 -4.25
CA SER A 20 19.88 23.76 -4.03
C SER A 20 18.94 23.01 -4.98
N THR A 21 19.43 22.40 -6.07
CA THR A 21 18.56 21.81 -7.11
C THR A 21 18.18 20.35 -6.89
N PHE A 22 18.51 19.74 -5.75
CA PHE A 22 18.30 18.29 -5.52
C PHE A 22 17.26 17.93 -4.45
N LEU A 23 16.47 18.88 -3.97
CA LEU A 23 15.34 18.58 -3.08
C LEU A 23 14.04 18.48 -3.89
N GLN A 24 13.97 17.52 -4.81
CA GLN A 24 12.65 17.06 -5.28
C GLN A 24 12.02 16.25 -4.16
N ALA A 25 10.96 16.78 -3.58
CA ALA A 25 10.12 16.05 -2.64
C ALA A 25 9.45 14.91 -3.42
N PHE A 26 9.66 13.67 -2.97
CA PHE A 26 8.95 12.52 -3.50
C PHE A 26 7.50 12.62 -3.02
N ASP A 27 6.57 12.81 -3.95
CA ASP A 27 5.15 12.82 -3.61
C ASP A 27 4.73 11.38 -3.32
N SER A 28 4.43 11.09 -2.05
CA SER A 28 4.11 9.73 -1.61
C SER A 28 2.76 9.70 -0.92
N ILE A 29 1.98 8.67 -1.24
CA ILE A 29 0.68 8.42 -0.62
C ILE A 29 0.86 7.32 0.40
N ASP A 30 0.60 7.65 1.66
CA ASP A 30 0.63 6.66 2.73
C ASP A 30 -0.67 5.83 2.73
N LEU A 31 -0.58 4.61 2.21
CA LEU A 31 -1.68 3.65 2.15
C LEU A 31 -2.22 3.25 3.54
N SER A 32 -1.39 3.35 4.59
CA SER A 32 -1.80 2.97 5.94
C SER A 32 -2.85 3.93 6.51
N THR A 33 -2.87 5.18 6.02
CA THR A 33 -3.79 6.24 6.44
C THR A 33 -5.13 6.26 5.70
N GLN A 34 -5.25 5.50 4.60
CA GLN A 34 -6.41 5.56 3.71
C GLN A 34 -7.60 4.73 4.21
N ASP A 35 -8.79 4.94 3.68
CA ASP A 35 -9.90 4.01 3.92
C ASP A 35 -9.60 2.63 3.33
N ILE A 36 -10.06 1.58 3.99
CA ILE A 36 -9.94 0.21 3.48
C ILE A 36 -11.29 -0.47 3.50
N TYR A 37 -11.55 -1.23 2.45
CA TYR A 37 -12.74 -2.05 2.30
C TYR A 37 -12.29 -3.51 2.22
N ILE A 38 -12.91 -4.36 3.05
CA ILE A 38 -12.55 -5.78 3.16
C ILE A 38 -13.75 -6.64 2.84
N LYS A 39 -13.54 -7.68 2.02
CA LYS A 39 -14.55 -8.69 1.68
C LYS A 39 -13.92 -10.07 1.74
N LYS A 40 -14.66 -11.07 2.24
CA LYS A 40 -14.21 -12.47 2.24
C LYS A 40 -14.33 -13.03 0.81
N GLY A 41 -13.35 -13.83 0.40
CA GLY A 41 -13.23 -14.35 -0.96
C GLY A 41 -12.52 -13.38 -1.91
N PHE A 42 -12.57 -13.71 -3.20
CA PHE A 42 -12.08 -12.87 -4.29
C PHE A 42 -12.88 -13.15 -5.56
N GLU A 43 -13.32 -12.09 -6.23
CA GLU A 43 -13.83 -12.14 -7.60
C GLU A 43 -13.17 -11.01 -8.41
N LYS A 44 -12.77 -11.31 -9.64
CA LYS A 44 -12.06 -10.33 -10.49
C LYS A 44 -12.89 -9.07 -10.79
N GLY A 45 -14.22 -9.13 -10.72
CA GLY A 45 -15.08 -7.96 -10.90
C GLY A 45 -14.91 -6.91 -9.79
N TRP A 46 -14.57 -7.36 -8.58
CA TRP A 46 -14.52 -6.51 -7.38
C TRP A 46 -13.44 -5.43 -7.43
N VAL A 47 -12.31 -5.70 -8.07
CA VAL A 47 -11.16 -4.77 -8.11
C VAL A 47 -11.39 -3.52 -8.97
N ASN A 48 -12.48 -3.50 -9.76
CA ASN A 48 -12.86 -2.35 -10.60
C ASN A 48 -14.09 -1.60 -10.06
N GLN A 49 -14.60 -2.01 -8.90
CA GLN A 49 -15.82 -1.43 -8.34
C GLN A 49 -15.48 -0.37 -7.30
N ASN A 50 -16.33 0.65 -7.21
CA ASN A 50 -16.31 1.55 -6.07
C ASN A 50 -17.01 0.85 -4.89
N PRO A 51 -16.30 0.54 -3.80
CA PRO A 51 -16.84 -0.28 -2.70
C PRO A 51 -17.99 0.41 -1.93
N LYS A 52 -18.26 1.70 -2.20
CA LYS A 52 -19.41 2.43 -1.64
C LYS A 52 -20.78 1.95 -2.16
N SER A 53 -20.83 1.00 -3.10
CA SER A 53 -22.06 0.62 -3.82
C SER A 53 -22.52 -0.84 -3.67
N GLU A 54 -21.80 -1.70 -2.95
CA GLU A 54 -22.15 -3.13 -2.84
C GLU A 54 -22.36 -3.62 -1.40
N ASP A 55 -23.36 -4.48 -1.22
CA ASP A 55 -23.59 -5.25 0.00
C ASP A 55 -22.47 -6.28 0.21
N GLY A 56 -21.76 -6.18 1.33
CA GLY A 56 -20.78 -7.19 1.78
C GLY A 56 -19.35 -6.69 1.99
N TRP A 57 -19.04 -5.45 1.62
CA TRP A 57 -17.79 -4.82 2.00
C TRP A 57 -17.86 -4.31 3.44
N ARG A 58 -16.84 -4.64 4.23
CA ARG A 58 -16.62 -4.00 5.52
C ARG A 58 -15.69 -2.81 5.34
N HIS A 59 -16.21 -1.63 5.65
CA HIS A 59 -15.42 -0.40 5.69
C HIS A 59 -14.62 -0.31 7.01
N ILE A 60 -13.36 0.06 6.88
CA ILE A 60 -12.46 0.43 7.97
C ILE A 60 -11.94 1.82 7.64
N ALA A 61 -12.30 2.78 8.48
CA ALA A 61 -11.88 4.15 8.33
C ALA A 61 -10.34 4.27 8.34
N GLY A 62 -9.84 5.22 7.56
CA GLY A 62 -8.46 5.67 7.61
C GLY A 62 -8.04 6.09 9.01
N ASP A 63 -6.79 5.79 9.35
CA ASP A 63 -6.18 6.18 10.62
C ASP A 63 -5.04 7.16 10.33
N PRO A 64 -5.15 8.44 10.75
CA PRO A 64 -4.09 9.43 10.52
C PRO A 64 -2.73 9.05 11.13
N SER A 65 -2.70 8.15 12.11
CA SER A 65 -1.44 7.65 12.69
C SER A 65 -0.72 6.63 11.81
N GLY A 66 -1.45 5.96 10.90
CA GLY A 66 -0.94 4.85 10.10
C GLY A 66 -0.66 3.56 10.88
N GLU A 67 -0.89 3.52 12.20
CA GLU A 67 -0.49 2.41 13.08
C GLU A 67 -1.54 1.28 13.17
N ARG A 68 -2.67 1.40 12.46
CA ARG A 68 -3.74 0.40 12.52
C ARG A 68 -3.28 -0.97 12.00
N SER A 69 -3.75 -2.02 12.68
CA SER A 69 -3.45 -3.39 12.28
C SER A 69 -4.51 -3.97 11.35
N LEU A 70 -4.11 -4.38 10.15
CA LEU A 70 -4.97 -5.02 9.16
C LEU A 70 -4.97 -6.55 9.25
N SER A 71 -4.53 -7.10 10.38
CA SER A 71 -4.56 -8.55 10.59
C SER A 71 -6.02 -9.03 10.67
N ILE A 72 -6.42 -9.95 9.79
CA ILE A 72 -7.77 -10.55 9.76
C ILE A 72 -8.21 -11.03 11.15
N ARG A 73 -7.29 -11.60 11.93
CA ARG A 73 -7.55 -12.08 13.31
C ARG A 73 -7.98 -10.96 14.27
N ARG A 74 -7.52 -9.73 14.04
CA ARG A 74 -7.86 -8.55 14.87
C ARG A 74 -9.11 -7.82 14.39
N LEU A 75 -9.46 -7.96 13.11
CA LEU A 75 -10.56 -7.23 12.47
C LEU A 75 -11.98 -7.77 12.80
N LYS A 76 -12.07 -8.84 13.59
CA LYS A 76 -13.34 -9.48 14.06
C LYS A 76 -14.39 -9.56 12.94
N LEU A 77 -14.00 -10.09 11.78
CA LEU A 77 -14.87 -10.21 10.61
C LEU A 77 -16.05 -11.16 10.90
N SER A 78 -17.25 -10.77 10.50
CA SER A 78 -18.47 -11.58 10.64
C SER A 78 -18.35 -12.82 9.75
N GLY A 79 -18.55 -14.01 10.32
CA GLY A 79 -18.41 -15.28 9.60
C GLY A 79 -16.96 -15.76 9.42
N VAL A 80 -16.02 -15.18 10.17
CA VAL A 80 -14.67 -15.73 10.36
C VAL A 80 -14.58 -16.29 11.77
N GLU A 81 -14.34 -17.60 11.88
CA GLU A 81 -14.22 -18.26 13.19
C GLU A 81 -12.98 -17.73 13.93
N THR A 82 -13.20 -17.15 15.10
CA THR A 82 -12.11 -16.78 16.00
C THR A 82 -11.60 -18.05 16.69
N HIS A 83 -10.31 -18.34 16.54
CA HIS A 83 -9.70 -19.47 17.25
C HIS A 83 -9.92 -19.36 18.76
N THR A 84 -10.46 -20.40 19.37
CA THR A 84 -10.44 -20.58 20.81
C THR A 84 -9.08 -21.15 21.23
N PHE A 85 -8.51 -20.60 22.30
CA PHE A 85 -7.33 -21.16 22.96
C PHE A 85 -7.68 -22.62 23.32
N LEU A 86 -7.00 -23.61 22.70
CA LEU A 86 -7.23 -25.07 22.74
C LEU A 86 -8.01 -25.71 21.57
N SER A 87 -8.32 -25.01 20.48
CA SER A 87 -8.84 -25.69 19.28
C SER A 87 -7.73 -26.48 18.54
N LEU A 88 -7.89 -27.81 18.43
CA LEU A 88 -7.04 -28.68 17.60
C LEU A 88 -7.44 -28.67 16.11
N LYS A 89 -8.50 -27.94 15.73
CA LYS A 89 -8.93 -27.86 14.34
C LYS A 89 -8.17 -26.74 13.64
N ASN A 90 -7.41 -27.10 12.60
CA ASN A 90 -6.89 -26.14 11.64
C ASN A 90 -8.06 -25.69 10.76
N PRO A 91 -8.45 -24.41 10.78
CA PRO A 91 -9.46 -23.91 9.86
C PRO A 91 -8.94 -23.99 8.43
N PRO A 92 -9.84 -24.12 7.44
CA PRO A 92 -9.45 -24.09 6.04
C PRO A 92 -8.76 -22.77 5.69
N ALA A 93 -7.91 -22.80 4.68
CA ALA A 93 -7.34 -21.57 4.14
C ALA A 93 -8.48 -20.67 3.61
N GLU A 94 -8.52 -19.42 4.08
CA GLU A 94 -9.52 -18.44 3.67
C GLU A 94 -8.87 -17.34 2.84
N SER A 95 -9.57 -16.89 1.80
CA SER A 95 -9.16 -15.75 0.99
C SER A 95 -9.88 -14.48 1.43
N PHE A 96 -9.18 -13.36 1.37
CA PHE A 96 -9.72 -12.04 1.67
C PHE A 96 -9.26 -11.04 0.63
N THR A 97 -10.16 -10.15 0.23
CA THR A 97 -9.88 -9.03 -0.66
C THR A 97 -9.83 -7.75 0.15
N PHE A 98 -8.75 -6.99 -0.03
CA PHE A 98 -8.56 -5.65 0.50
C PHE A 98 -8.59 -4.67 -0.67
N LEU A 99 -9.45 -3.65 -0.58
CA LEU A 99 -9.56 -2.59 -1.57
C LEU A 99 -9.25 -1.26 -0.89
N ILE A 100 -8.24 -0.58 -1.42
CA ILE A 100 -7.79 0.73 -0.95
C ILE A 100 -7.98 1.73 -2.10
N PRO A 101 -9.01 2.59 -2.06
CA PRO A 101 -9.13 3.65 -3.04
C PRO A 101 -8.02 4.68 -2.81
N ILE A 102 -7.40 5.12 -3.90
CA ILE A 102 -6.34 6.12 -3.89
C ILE A 102 -6.73 7.19 -4.90
N ASP A 103 -6.76 8.45 -4.44
CA ASP A 103 -6.99 9.59 -5.32
C ASP A 103 -5.65 10.11 -5.82
N LEU A 104 -5.42 9.99 -7.13
CA LEU A 104 -4.24 10.52 -7.80
C LEU A 104 -4.60 11.83 -8.50
N ASN A 105 -3.78 12.87 -8.33
CA ASN A 105 -3.92 14.11 -9.07
C ASN A 105 -3.30 14.01 -10.48
N GLU A 106 -3.64 14.93 -11.39
CA GLU A 106 -3.15 14.90 -12.78
C GLU A 106 -1.62 14.92 -12.88
N SER A 107 -0.93 15.61 -11.96
CA SER A 107 0.54 15.65 -11.93
C SER A 107 1.16 14.31 -11.53
N GLN A 108 0.52 13.54 -10.65
CA GLN A 108 0.95 12.20 -10.24
C GLN A 108 0.71 11.18 -11.36
N ILE A 109 -0.42 11.29 -12.06
CA ILE A 109 -0.78 10.40 -13.19
C ILE A 109 0.15 10.65 -14.40
N SER A 110 0.44 11.93 -14.67
CA SER A 110 1.24 12.35 -15.83
C SER A 110 2.74 12.39 -15.55
N SER A 111 3.16 11.97 -14.34
CA SER A 111 4.57 11.99 -13.96
C SER A 111 5.38 11.07 -14.88
N PRO A 112 6.53 11.53 -15.41
CA PRO A 112 7.45 10.65 -16.13
C PRO A 112 8.16 9.67 -15.18
N GLU A 113 8.04 9.86 -13.87
CA GLU A 113 8.60 8.97 -12.85
C GLU A 113 7.73 7.72 -12.68
N ALA A 114 8.37 6.57 -12.45
CA ALA A 114 7.66 5.32 -12.25
C ALA A 114 6.89 5.34 -10.92
N LEU A 115 5.60 4.96 -10.95
CA LEU A 115 4.82 4.70 -9.75
C LEU A 115 5.34 3.43 -9.06
N GLY A 116 5.74 3.59 -7.80
CA GLY A 116 6.18 2.48 -6.94
C GLY A 116 5.13 2.14 -5.90
N LEU A 117 4.92 0.84 -5.65
CA LEU A 117 4.16 0.36 -4.51
C LEU A 117 5.10 -0.21 -3.46
N TYR A 118 5.04 0.33 -2.25
CA TYR A 118 5.78 -0.17 -1.11
C TYR A 118 4.83 -0.73 -0.04
N LEU A 119 5.10 -1.97 0.39
CA LEU A 119 4.36 -2.63 1.47
C LEU A 119 5.37 -3.13 2.51
N ILE A 120 5.15 -2.77 3.78
CA ILE A 120 5.98 -3.23 4.90
C ILE A 120 5.87 -4.76 5.07
N GLY A 121 4.68 -5.31 4.83
CA GLY A 121 4.44 -6.73 4.88
C GLY A 121 3.07 -7.10 4.33
N ILE A 122 2.99 -8.28 3.71
CA ILE A 122 1.78 -8.90 3.20
C ILE A 122 1.76 -10.37 3.63
N ALA A 123 0.57 -10.93 3.84
CA ALA A 123 0.41 -12.33 4.23
C ALA A 123 0.90 -13.29 3.13
N TYR A 124 0.87 -14.59 3.40
CA TYR A 124 1.18 -15.61 2.39
C TYR A 124 0.06 -15.70 1.33
N ASN A 125 0.41 -16.13 0.11
CA ASN A 125 -0.52 -16.34 -1.01
C ASN A 125 -1.34 -15.09 -1.36
N TRP A 126 -0.68 -14.16 -2.04
CA TRP A 126 -1.25 -12.86 -2.37
C TRP A 126 -1.09 -12.52 -3.85
N GLU A 127 -1.98 -11.64 -4.32
CA GLU A 127 -1.96 -11.02 -5.63
C GLU A 127 -2.41 -9.57 -5.49
N ILE A 128 -1.69 -8.65 -6.10
CA ILE A 128 -1.99 -7.21 -6.05
C ILE A 128 -2.55 -6.78 -7.40
N PHE A 129 -3.69 -6.11 -7.35
CA PHE A 129 -4.32 -5.49 -8.50
C PHE A 129 -4.22 -3.97 -8.39
N PHE A 130 -3.90 -3.31 -9.50
CA PHE A 130 -3.97 -1.85 -9.64
C PHE A 130 -4.86 -1.53 -10.85
N ASN A 131 -5.94 -0.79 -10.62
CA ASN A 131 -6.96 -0.49 -11.63
C ASN A 131 -7.40 -1.72 -12.46
N GLY A 132 -7.63 -2.85 -11.76
CA GLY A 132 -8.09 -4.09 -12.38
C GLY A 132 -7.00 -4.97 -13.02
N VAL A 133 -5.77 -4.49 -13.09
CA VAL A 133 -4.63 -5.22 -13.67
C VAL A 133 -3.80 -5.85 -12.55
N SER A 134 -3.51 -7.14 -12.67
CA SER A 134 -2.59 -7.82 -11.75
C SER A 134 -1.17 -7.33 -12.01
N ILE A 135 -0.55 -6.72 -10.99
CA ILE A 135 0.79 -6.13 -11.09
C ILE A 135 1.88 -7.00 -10.47
N GLU A 136 1.52 -7.82 -9.48
CA GLU A 136 2.46 -8.71 -8.79
C GLU A 136 1.71 -9.81 -8.05
N ARG A 137 2.29 -11.02 -7.97
CA ARG A 137 1.67 -12.15 -7.26
C ARG A 137 2.69 -13.11 -6.69
N LYS A 138 2.38 -13.67 -5.52
CA LYS A 138 3.17 -14.72 -4.90
C LYS A 138 2.27 -15.79 -4.31
N ILE A 139 2.13 -16.90 -5.02
CA ILE A 139 1.27 -18.03 -4.67
C ILE A 139 2.13 -19.27 -4.44
N PHE A 140 1.99 -19.87 -3.26
CA PHE A 140 2.60 -21.13 -2.87
C PHE A 140 1.52 -22.23 -2.81
N PRO A 141 1.77 -23.40 -3.42
CA PRO A 141 0.84 -24.52 -3.36
C PRO A 141 0.81 -25.11 -1.95
N ILE A 142 -0.39 -25.42 -1.46
CA ILE A 142 -0.55 -26.16 -0.20
C ILE A 142 -0.02 -27.57 -0.40
N THR A 143 1.03 -27.95 0.32
CA THR A 143 1.60 -29.30 0.27
C THR A 143 1.39 -29.96 1.63
N ASN A 144 0.67 -31.09 1.67
CA ASN A 144 0.44 -31.87 2.90
C ASN A 144 -0.15 -31.07 4.08
N GLY A 145 -1.01 -30.08 3.82
CA GLY A 145 -1.69 -29.30 4.88
C GLY A 145 -0.82 -28.23 5.54
N HIS A 146 0.40 -28.01 5.03
CA HIS A 146 1.27 -26.90 5.41
C HIS A 146 1.53 -25.99 4.19
N LEU A 147 1.60 -24.69 4.44
CA LEU A 147 2.12 -23.70 3.48
C LEU A 147 3.65 -23.74 3.47
#